data_AF-A0A1Q7RHG5-F1
#
_entry.id   AF-A0A1Q7RHG5-F1
#
_cell.length_a   1.000
_cell.length_b   1.000
_cell.length_c   1.000
_cell.angle_alpha   90.00
_cell.angle_beta   90.00
_cell.angle_gamma   90.00
#
_symmetry.space_group_name_H-M   'P 1'
#
loop_
_entity.id
_entity.type
_entity.pdbx_description
1 polymer ?
#
loop_
_entity_poly.entity_id
_entity_poly.type
_entity_poly.pdbx_seq_one_letter_code
_entity_poly.pdbx_strand_id
1 'polypeptide(L)'
;MLELLVDEPIFVGFKAGRALRQLLESLGSAEKKYVSSEDSTFLRLCSIGEDLYVGKVIHEALATDRVDDIRRNILSILRKLGPAVPLPTTLRIFACRAVNESYSPSVDGVTSSPSAPALAAIRAFR
;
A
#
# COMPACT_ATOMS: atom_id res chain seq x y z
N MET A 1 -28.53 12.66 -12.89
CA MET A 1 -28.74 11.24 -12.54
C MET A 1 -27.37 10.67 -12.18
N LEU A 2 -27.25 9.87 -11.13
CA LEU A 2 -25.97 9.31 -10.68
C LEU A 2 -25.95 7.81 -10.93
N GLU A 3 -24.80 7.27 -11.32
CA GLU A 3 -24.56 5.84 -11.54
C GLU A 3 -23.77 5.25 -10.36
N LEU A 4 -24.11 4.01 -9.97
CA LEU A 4 -23.42 3.29 -8.90
C LEU A 4 -22.42 2.31 -9.51
N LEU A 5 -21.17 2.38 -9.05
CA LEU A 5 -20.11 1.46 -9.43
C LEU A 5 -19.97 0.41 -8.33
N VAL A 6 -20.37 -0.83 -8.62
CA VAL A 6 -20.43 -1.92 -7.63
C VAL A 6 -19.11 -2.71 -7.55
N ASP A 7 -18.31 -2.65 -8.62
CA ASP A 7 -17.09 -3.45 -8.77
C ASP A 7 -15.79 -2.70 -8.41
N GLU A 8 -15.89 -1.40 -8.13
CA GLU A 8 -14.74 -0.62 -7.66
C GLU A 8 -14.42 -1.00 -6.21
N PRO A 9 -13.21 -1.52 -5.92
CA PRO A 9 -12.89 -1.96 -4.59
C PRO A 9 -12.80 -0.77 -3.65
N ILE A 10 -13.26 -0.96 -2.42
CA ILE A 10 -13.15 0.05 -1.37
C ILE A 10 -12.15 -0.41 -0.31
N PHE A 11 -11.49 0.56 0.32
CA PHE A 11 -10.66 0.33 1.48
C PHE A 11 -11.29 0.94 2.72
N VAL A 12 -11.33 0.15 3.78
CA VAL A 12 -11.80 0.55 5.10
C VAL A 12 -10.64 0.46 6.07
N GLY A 13 -10.21 1.59 6.63
CA GLY A 13 -9.03 1.61 7.50
C GLY A 13 -8.77 2.96 8.14
N PHE A 14 -7.58 3.12 8.69
CA PHE A 14 -7.17 4.37 9.34
C PHE A 14 -5.71 4.70 9.05
N LYS A 15 -5.36 5.97 9.25
CA LYS A 15 -4.00 6.46 9.03
C LYS A 15 -3.06 5.89 10.08
N ALA A 16 -2.01 5.22 9.64
CA ALA A 16 -0.98 4.71 10.53
C ALA A 16 -0.16 5.86 11.13
N GLY A 17 -0.29 6.05 12.45
CA GLY A 17 0.56 6.95 13.22
C GLY A 17 1.99 6.43 13.33
N ARG A 18 2.92 7.27 13.81
CA ARG A 18 4.35 6.92 13.89
C ARG A 18 4.62 5.61 14.64
N ALA A 19 3.98 5.42 15.81
CA ALA A 19 4.14 4.20 16.60
C ALA A 19 3.69 2.94 15.84
N LEU A 20 2.58 3.02 15.09
CA LEU A 20 2.11 1.90 14.29
C LEU A 20 3.03 1.63 13.10
N ARG A 21 3.56 2.66 12.45
CA ARG A 21 4.53 2.50 11.34
C ARG A 21 5.79 1.78 11.82
N GLN A 22 6.34 2.19 12.96
CA GLN A 22 7.50 1.53 13.57
C GLN A 22 7.19 0.08 13.95
N LEU A 23 6.01 -0.19 14.53
CA LEU A 23 5.56 -1.55 14.81
C LEU A 23 5.55 -2.39 13.53
N LEU A 24 4.92 -1.89 12.46
CA LEU A 24 4.83 -2.56 11.16
C LEU A 24 6.21 -2.86 10.54
N GLU A 25 7.14 -1.91 10.64
CA GLU A 25 8.53 -2.09 10.17
C GLU A 25 9.29 -3.14 10.99
N SER A 26 8.98 -3.24 12.29
CA SER A 26 9.60 -4.20 13.21
C SER A 26 8.96 -5.60 13.20
N LEU A 27 7.88 -5.81 12.43
CA LEU A 27 7.19 -7.10 12.42
C LEU A 27 8.09 -8.22 11.92
N GLY A 28 8.08 -9.33 12.65
CA GLY A 28 8.73 -10.57 12.25
C GLY A 28 8.00 -11.25 11.08
N SER A 29 8.63 -12.30 10.56
CA SER A 29 8.07 -13.07 9.44
C SER A 29 6.71 -13.71 9.78
N ALA A 30 6.52 -14.12 11.04
CA ALA A 30 5.28 -14.75 11.49
C ALA A 30 4.10 -13.77 11.57
N GLU A 31 4.36 -12.50 11.88
CA GLU A 31 3.35 -11.46 12.00
C GLU A 31 3.01 -10.80 10.65
N LYS A 32 3.97 -10.74 9.73
CA LYS A 32 3.78 -10.18 8.38
C LYS A 32 2.63 -10.82 7.61
N LYS A 33 2.30 -12.09 7.87
CA LYS A 33 1.13 -12.75 7.26
C LYS A 33 -0.20 -12.04 7.54
N TYR A 34 -0.31 -11.35 8.68
CA TYR A 34 -1.51 -10.59 9.04
C TYR A 34 -1.61 -9.25 8.32
N VAL A 35 -0.53 -8.84 7.62
CA VAL A 35 -0.43 -7.62 6.82
C VAL A 35 0.07 -8.02 5.42
N SER A 36 -0.74 -8.78 4.69
CA SER A 36 -0.40 -9.30 3.36
C SER A 36 -1.35 -8.77 2.29
N SER A 37 -0.80 -8.57 1.09
CA SER A 37 -1.54 -8.20 -0.12
C SER A 37 -2.26 -9.38 -0.79
N GLU A 38 -1.96 -10.62 -0.39
CA GLU A 38 -2.40 -11.82 -1.11
C GLU A 38 -3.82 -12.28 -0.73
N ASP A 39 -4.29 -11.94 0.47
CA ASP A 39 -5.58 -12.42 0.99
C ASP A 39 -6.38 -11.28 1.64
N SER A 40 -7.61 -11.11 1.15
CA SER A 40 -8.61 -10.16 1.67
C SER A 40 -8.96 -10.39 3.15
N THR A 41 -8.63 -11.56 3.71
CA THR A 41 -8.80 -11.92 5.11
C THR A 41 -7.83 -11.21 6.04
N PHE A 42 -6.70 -10.70 5.52
CA PHE A 42 -5.70 -9.97 6.30
C PHE A 42 -5.78 -8.46 6.10
N LEU A 43 -4.89 -7.73 6.78
CA LEU A 43 -4.76 -6.28 6.62
C LEU A 43 -3.92 -5.95 5.40
N ARG A 44 -4.23 -4.82 4.78
CA ARG A 44 -3.46 -4.24 3.69
C ARG A 44 -2.89 -2.89 4.10
N LEU A 45 -1.71 -2.59 3.59
CA LEU A 45 -1.11 -1.27 3.65
C LEU A 45 -1.44 -0.54 2.36
N CYS A 46 -1.99 0.66 2.49
CA CYS A 46 -2.30 1.53 1.37
C CYS A 46 -1.68 2.91 1.63
N SER A 47 -1.33 3.64 0.58
CA SER A 47 -0.82 5.00 0.70
C SER A 47 -1.75 6.01 0.02
N ILE A 48 -1.84 7.20 0.59
CA ILE A 48 -2.44 8.38 -0.02
C ILE A 48 -1.40 9.50 0.09
N GLY A 49 -0.71 9.81 -1.00
CA GLY A 49 0.47 10.67 -0.95
C GLY A 49 1.55 10.07 -0.04
N GLU A 50 1.99 10.83 0.96
CA GLU A 50 3.00 10.41 1.95
C GLU A 50 2.40 9.67 3.17
N ASP A 51 1.08 9.57 3.23
CA ASP A 51 0.39 8.97 4.35
C ASP A 51 0.14 7.49 4.15
N LEU A 52 0.64 6.68 5.09
CA LEU A 52 0.37 5.25 5.17
C LEU A 52 -0.94 4.99 5.93
N TYR A 53 -1.74 4.08 5.41
CA TYR A 53 -3.00 3.59 5.95
C TYR A 53 -2.95 2.08 6.15
N VAL A 54 -3.66 1.60 7.18
CA VAL A 54 -3.80 0.17 7.50
C VAL A 54 -5.29 -0.16 7.56
N GLY A 55 -5.70 -1.24 6.91
CA GLY A 55 -7.11 -1.58 6.83
C GLY A 55 -7.39 -2.81 5.99
N LYS A 56 -8.62 -2.91 5.48
CA LYS A 56 -9.07 -3.98 4.58
C LYS A 56 -9.49 -3.43 3.24
N VAL A 57 -9.19 -4.19 2.19
CA VAL A 57 -9.74 -3.96 0.84
C VAL A 57 -10.92 -4.90 0.62
N ILE A 58 -11.98 -4.38 0.03
CA ILE A 58 -13.26 -5.06 -0.17
C ILE A 58 -13.61 -4.91 -1.64
N HIS A 59 -13.76 -6.03 -2.32
CA HIS A 59 -14.02 -6.09 -3.77
C HIS A 59 -15.50 -6.25 -4.12
N GLU A 60 -16.36 -6.28 -3.12
CA GLU A 60 -17.79 -6.52 -3.26
C GLU A 60 -18.61 -5.39 -2.61
N ALA A 61 -19.87 -5.28 -2.99
CA ALA A 61 -20.81 -4.34 -2.41
C ALA A 61 -20.88 -4.50 -0.89
N LEU A 62 -20.75 -3.39 -0.17
CA LEU A 62 -20.72 -3.38 1.29
C LEU A 62 -22.07 -2.96 1.86
N ALA A 63 -22.70 -3.85 2.63
CA ALA A 63 -23.84 -3.51 3.47
C ALA A 63 -23.41 -2.83 4.78
N THR A 64 -24.26 -1.97 5.34
CA THR A 64 -23.92 -1.13 6.51
C THR A 64 -23.57 -1.94 7.76
N ASP A 65 -24.21 -3.09 7.97
CA ASP A 65 -23.92 -4.02 9.06
C ASP A 65 -22.48 -4.57 8.99
N ARG A 66 -21.98 -4.82 7.77
CA ARG A 66 -20.63 -5.34 7.58
C ARG A 66 -19.54 -4.33 7.93
N VAL A 67 -19.82 -3.02 7.89
CA VAL A 67 -18.85 -1.97 8.25
C VAL A 67 -18.36 -2.16 9.69
N ASP A 68 -19.29 -2.43 10.61
CA ASP A 68 -18.99 -2.66 12.02
C ASP A 68 -18.20 -3.95 12.24
N ASP A 69 -18.52 -5.01 11.47
CA ASP A 69 -17.77 -6.27 11.49
C ASP A 69 -16.34 -6.09 11.01
N ILE A 70 -16.15 -5.35 9.92
CA ILE A 70 -14.82 -5.01 9.38
C ILE A 70 -14.03 -4.21 10.40
N ARG A 71 -14.67 -3.24 11.05
CA ARG A 71 -14.03 -2.47 12.12
C ARG A 71 -13.56 -3.38 13.25
N ARG A 72 -14.42 -4.25 13.76
CA ARG A 72 -14.06 -5.22 14.82
C ARG A 72 -12.93 -6.14 14.37
N ASN A 73 -12.99 -6.62 13.14
CA ASN A 73 -11.98 -7.49 12.56
C ASN A 73 -10.61 -6.80 12.47
N ILE A 74 -10.53 -5.60 11.89
CA ILE A 74 -9.30 -4.82 11.79
C ILE A 74 -8.68 -4.61 13.17
N LEU A 75 -9.49 -4.16 14.14
CA LEU A 75 -9.02 -3.92 15.50
C LEU A 75 -8.54 -5.21 16.18
N SER A 76 -9.22 -6.34 15.95
CA SER A 76 -8.81 -7.63 16.51
C SER A 76 -7.46 -8.12 15.96
N ILE A 77 -7.20 -7.92 14.66
CA ILE A 77 -5.93 -8.30 14.04
C ILE A 77 -4.81 -7.40 14.57
N LEU A 78 -5.05 -6.10 14.65
CA LEU A 78 -4.05 -5.16 15.17
C LEU A 78 -3.68 -5.42 16.63
N ARG A 79 -4.65 -5.79 17.48
CA ARG A 79 -4.36 -6.20 18.86
C ARG A 79 -3.49 -7.44 18.94
N LYS A 80 -3.58 -8.36 17.97
CA LYS A 80 -2.69 -9.52 17.87
C LYS A 80 -1.27 -9.12 17.45
N LEU A 81 -1.13 -8.07 16.64
CA LEU A 81 0.16 -7.54 16.18
C LEU A 81 0.88 -6.72 17.25
N GLY A 82 0.16 -6.02 18.12
CA GLY A 82 0.75 -5.25 19.19
C GLY A 82 -0.29 -4.66 20.14
N PRO A 83 -0.35 -5.06 21.42
CA PRO A 83 -1.32 -4.54 22.39
C PRO A 83 -1.05 -3.09 22.82
N ALA A 84 0.13 -2.54 22.50
CA ALA A 84 0.61 -1.27 23.04
C ALA A 84 0.22 -0.02 22.22
N VAL A 85 -0.35 -0.18 21.03
CA VAL A 85 -0.67 0.97 20.17
C VAL A 85 -2.12 1.42 20.37
N PRO A 86 -2.38 2.70 20.70
CA PRO A 86 -3.75 3.21 20.75
C PRO A 86 -4.40 3.08 19.37
N LEU A 87 -5.48 2.31 19.31
CA LEU A 87 -6.22 2.07 18.07
C LEU A 87 -7.32 3.12 17.91
N PRO A 88 -7.49 3.73 16.73
CA PRO A 88 -8.53 4.71 16.52
C PRO A 88 -9.92 4.06 16.55
N THR A 89 -10.89 4.83 17.03
CA THR A 89 -12.31 4.44 17.12
C THR A 89 -13.06 4.65 15.81
N THR A 90 -12.51 5.49 14.93
CA THR A 90 -13.10 5.84 13.63
C THR A 90 -12.25 5.28 12.50
N LEU A 91 -12.93 4.64 11.54
CA LEU A 91 -12.34 4.20 10.28
C LEU A 91 -12.84 5.10 9.16
N ARG A 92 -12.00 5.26 8.14
CA ARG A 92 -12.31 5.98 6.91
C ARG A 92 -12.50 4.97 5.78
N ILE A 93 -13.43 5.28 4.89
CA ILE A 93 -13.72 4.50 3.70
C ILE A 93 -13.20 5.29 2.50
N PHE A 94 -12.42 4.65 1.65
CA PHE A 94 -11.85 5.22 0.44
C PHE A 94 -12.14 4.30 -0.74
N ALA A 95 -12.34 4.85 -1.94
CA ALA A 95 -12.25 4.06 -3.16
C ALA A 95 -10.78 3.70 -3.40
N CYS A 96 -10.54 2.46 -3.83
CA CYS A 96 -9.22 1.97 -4.16
C CYS A 96 -9.12 1.66 -5.65
N ARG A 97 -8.03 2.11 -6.25
CA ARG A 97 -7.63 1.61 -7.55
C ARG A 97 -6.54 0.56 -7.34
N ALA A 98 -6.67 -0.59 -8.00
CA ALA A 98 -5.56 -1.52 -8.11
C ALA A 98 -4.43 -0.83 -8.89
N VAL A 99 -3.36 -0.46 -8.20
CA VAL A 99 -2.09 -0.14 -8.87
C VAL A 99 -1.53 -1.50 -9.28
N ASN A 100 -1.86 -1.96 -10.48
CA ASN A 100 -1.24 -3.15 -11.05
C ASN A 100 0.28 -2.98 -10.92
N GLU A 101 0.94 -3.96 -10.33
CA GLU A 101 2.37 -4.01 -10.06
C GLU A 101 3.16 -4.06 -11.39
N SER A 102 3.27 -2.90 -12.03
CA SER A 102 4.08 -2.64 -13.22
C SER A 102 4.40 -1.15 -13.32
N TYR A 103 4.79 -0.54 -12.18
CA TYR A 103 5.52 0.72 -12.21
C TYR A 103 6.99 0.44 -11.92
N SER A 104 7.76 0.15 -12.97
CA SER A 104 9.19 0.44 -12.95
C SER A 104 9.32 1.95 -13.08
N PRO A 105 9.89 2.69 -12.10
CA PRO A 105 10.20 4.09 -12.31
C PRO A 105 11.33 4.16 -13.33
N SER A 106 11.00 4.39 -14.60
CA SER A 106 11.95 4.90 -15.57
C SER A 106 12.26 6.34 -15.16
N VAL A 107 13.33 6.49 -14.38
CA VAL A 107 13.96 7.79 -14.14
C VAL A 107 14.66 8.24 -15.41
N ASP A 108 13.93 8.90 -16.31
CA ASP A 108 14.58 9.65 -17.39
C ASP A 108 14.01 11.06 -17.44
N GLY A 109 14.77 11.96 -16.82
CA GLY A 109 14.51 13.38 -16.80
C GLY A 109 15.77 14.17 -16.45
N VAL A 110 16.36 14.75 -17.51
CA VAL A 110 17.05 16.05 -17.53
C VAL A 110 18.59 16.05 -17.55
N THR A 111 19.10 15.98 -18.78
CA THR A 111 20.05 16.89 -19.48
C THR A 111 21.41 17.30 -18.88
N SER A 112 22.35 17.47 -19.84
CA SER A 112 23.59 18.28 -19.85
C SER A 112 24.86 17.46 -19.58
N SER A 113 25.93 17.44 -20.39
CA SER A 113 26.36 18.36 -21.46
C SER A 113 27.58 17.75 -22.23
N PRO A 114 28.12 18.41 -23.27
CA PRO A 114 28.82 17.79 -24.40
C PRO A 114 30.34 17.69 -24.22
N SER A 115 30.99 16.76 -24.90
CA SER A 115 32.40 16.83 -25.30
C SER A 115 32.73 15.75 -26.35
N ALA A 116 32.88 16.16 -27.60
CA ALA A 116 33.74 15.46 -28.57
C ALA A 116 35.15 16.10 -28.48
N PRO A 117 36.25 15.44 -28.89
CA PRO A 117 36.49 15.20 -30.32
C PRO A 117 37.15 13.84 -30.65
N ALA A 118 37.35 13.66 -31.95
CA ALA A 118 37.74 12.46 -32.69
C ALA A 118 39.25 12.08 -32.62
N LEU A 119 39.55 10.96 -33.30
CA LEU A 119 40.86 10.41 -33.77
C LEU A 119 41.67 9.52 -32.81
N ALA A 120 41.82 8.23 -33.16
CA ALA A 120 43.02 7.67 -33.84
C ALA A 120 43.31 6.17 -33.51
N ALA A 121 43.92 5.50 -34.50
CA ALA A 121 44.79 4.30 -34.43
C ALA A 121 44.14 2.92 -34.12
N ILE A 122 43.97 2.01 -35.10
CA ILE A 122 44.93 1.08 -35.73
C ILE A 122 45.54 0.04 -34.76
N ARG A 123 45.44 -1.24 -35.18
CA ARG A 123 46.19 -2.49 -34.83
C ARG A 123 45.33 -3.53 -34.09
N ALA A 124 45.45 -4.84 -34.32
CA ALA A 124 46.14 -5.65 -35.31
C ALA A 124 45.68 -7.12 -35.10
N PHE A 125 45.73 -7.90 -36.19
CA PHE A 125 45.92 -9.35 -36.28
C PHE A 125 45.97 -10.18 -34.98
N ARG A 126 45.17 -11.25 -34.90
CA ARG A 126 45.55 -12.57 -35.42
C ARG A 126 44.35 -13.51 -35.50
#